data_AF-A0A5N5EEW1-F1
#
_entry.id   AF-A0A5N5EEW1-F1
#
_cell.length_a   1.000
_cell.length_b   1.000
_cell.length_c   1.000
_cell.angle_alpha   90.00
_cell.angle_beta   90.00
_cell.angle_gamma   90.00
#
_symmetry.space_group_name_H-M   'P 1'
#
loop_
_entity.id
_entity.type
_entity.pdbx_description
1 polymer ?
#
loop_
_entity_poly.entity_id
_entity_poly.type
_entity_poly.pdbx_seq_one_letter_code
_entity_poly.pdbx_strand_id
1 'polypeptide(L)' 'MTPRLDRDAFHRAWAWLGDHRGAEAAVQTLRRGQPYAYELGTHAARWRWTAYPVSVLPGPLPLCHLLNEHPVGSHA' A
#
# COMPACT_ATOMS: atom_id res chain seq x y z
N MET A 1 -17.35 20.45 -17.33
CA MET A 1 -17.76 20.05 -15.96
C MET A 1 -16.78 18.99 -15.48
N THR A 2 -16.01 19.26 -14.43
CA THR A 2 -15.12 18.25 -13.84
C THR A 2 -15.98 17.31 -12.99
N PRO A 3 -15.99 16.00 -13.24
CA PRO A 3 -16.69 15.07 -12.37
C PRO A 3 -16.13 15.22 -10.96
N ARG A 4 -17.00 15.35 -9.98
CA ARG A 4 -16.61 15.39 -8.56
C ARG A 4 -16.90 14.03 -7.95
N LEU A 5 -16.01 13.59 -7.09
CA LEU A 5 -16.27 12.45 -6.24
C LEU A 5 -17.43 12.82 -5.29
N ASP A 6 -18.48 12.02 -5.28
CA ASP A 6 -19.53 12.17 -4.27
C ASP A 6 -18.97 11.82 -2.88
N ARG A 7 -19.70 12.23 -1.83
CA ARG A 7 -19.25 12.08 -0.44
C ARG A 7 -19.03 10.61 -0.04
N ASP A 8 -19.87 9.70 -0.54
CA ASP A 8 -19.80 8.27 -0.21
C ASP A 8 -18.62 7.60 -0.93
N ALA A 9 -18.39 7.99 -2.18
CA ALA A 9 -17.21 7.58 -2.93
C ALA A 9 -15.92 8.09 -2.28
N PHE A 10 -15.91 9.33 -1.77
CA PHE A 10 -14.80 9.87 -0.99
C PHE A 10 -14.55 9.07 0.28
N HIS A 11 -15.57 8.81 1.10
CA HIS A 11 -15.42 8.03 2.32
C HIS A 11 -14.94 6.60 2.05
N ARG A 12 -15.40 5.95 0.97
CA ARG A 12 -14.94 4.60 0.61
C ARG A 12 -13.48 4.61 0.15
N ALA A 13 -13.07 5.59 -0.65
CA ALA A 13 -11.67 5.75 -1.03
C ALA A 13 -10.77 6.03 0.19
N TRP A 14 -11.24 6.86 1.11
CA TRP A 14 -10.52 7.16 2.36
C TRP A 14 -10.44 5.94 3.29
N ALA A 15 -11.53 5.19 3.43
CA ALA A 15 -11.54 3.95 4.20
C ALA A 15 -10.59 2.91 3.60
N TRP A 16 -10.52 2.80 2.27
CA TRP A 16 -9.55 1.92 1.60
C TRP A 16 -8.09 2.31 1.91
N LEU A 17 -7.78 3.61 1.95
CA LEU A 17 -6.44 4.07 2.35
C LEU A 17 -6.09 3.70 3.79
N GLY A 18 -7.08 3.68 4.68
CA GLY A 18 -6.93 3.25 6.08
C GLY A 18 -6.96 1.73 6.28
N ASP A 19 -7.49 0.97 5.33
CA ASP A 19 -7.55 -0.49 5.37
C ASP A 19 -6.17 -1.08 5.06
N HIS A 20 -5.50 -1.56 6.11
CA HIS A 20 -4.19 -2.19 6.01
C HIS A 20 -4.14 -3.34 5.01
N ARG A 21 -5.21 -4.12 4.85
CA ARG A 21 -5.21 -5.25 3.90
C ARG A 21 -5.30 -4.77 2.45
N GLY A 22 -6.15 -3.79 2.19
CA GLY A 22 -6.26 -3.14 0.87
C GLY A 22 -4.97 -2.41 0.49
N ALA A 23 -4.35 -1.73 1.46
CA ALA A 23 -3.07 -1.05 1.27
C ALA A 23 -1.90 -2.02 1.04
N GLU A 24 -1.83 -3.15 1.76
CA GLU A 24 -0.79 -4.16 1.57
C GLU A 24 -0.77 -4.71 0.14
N ALA A 25 -1.94 -5.01 -0.45
CA ALA A 25 -1.99 -5.47 -1.85
C ALA A 25 -1.40 -4.46 -2.84
N ALA A 26 -1.65 -3.17 -2.62
CA ALA A 26 -1.05 -2.10 -3.40
C ALA A 26 0.47 -2.04 -3.17
N VAL A 27 0.93 -2.07 -1.91
CA VAL A 27 2.35 -2.03 -1.54
C VAL A 27 3.13 -3.21 -2.14
N GLN A 28 2.57 -4.43 -2.10
CA GLN A 28 3.21 -5.62 -2.68
C GLN A 28 3.32 -5.52 -4.21
N THR A 29 2.31 -4.95 -4.87
CA THR A 29 2.34 -4.74 -6.33
C THR A 29 3.39 -3.70 -6.70
N LEU A 30 3.43 -2.57 -5.98
CA LEU A 30 4.40 -1.50 -6.20
C LEU A 30 5.84 -1.94 -5.93
N ARG A 31 6.08 -2.76 -4.90
CA ARG A 31 7.39 -3.36 -4.61
C ARG A 31 7.91 -4.26 -5.74
N ARG A 32 7.03 -4.84 -6.55
CA ARG A 32 7.40 -5.60 -7.76
C ARG A 32 7.68 -4.70 -8.97
N GLY A 33 7.68 -3.38 -8.78
CA GLY A 33 7.84 -2.41 -9.86
C GLY A 33 6.61 -2.29 -10.76
N GLN A 34 5.46 -2.83 -10.34
CA GLN A 34 4.23 -2.82 -11.13
C GLN A 34 3.30 -1.69 -10.66
N PRO A 35 2.62 -1.00 -11.58
CA PRO A 35 1.58 -0.05 -11.20
C PRO A 35 0.39 -0.78 -10.56
N TYR A 36 -0.28 -0.11 -9.63
CA TYR A 36 -1.49 -0.62 -8.99
C TYR A 36 -2.67 0.28 -9.34
N ALA A 37 -3.76 -0.32 -9.84
CA ALA A 37 -4.99 0.38 -10.15
C ALA A 37 -6.06 0.08 -9.09
N TYR A 38 -6.53 1.13 -8.41
CA TYR A 38 -7.71 1.07 -7.56
C TYR A 38 -8.91 1.57 -8.36
N GLU A 39 -9.92 0.72 -8.51
CA GLU A 39 -11.18 1.05 -9.18
C GLU A 39 -12.33 1.17 -8.19
N LEU A 40 -13.11 2.24 -8.32
CA LEU A 40 -14.30 2.48 -7.52
C LEU A 40 -15.49 2.80 -8.41
N GLY A 41 -16.50 1.93 -8.36
CA GLY A 41 -17.80 2.19 -8.96
C GLY A 41 -18.65 3.13 -8.11
N THR A 42 -19.21 4.17 -8.72
CA THR A 42 -20.32 4.96 -8.18
C THR A 42 -21.54 4.77 -9.08
N HIS A 43 -22.71 5.24 -8.63
CA HIS A 43 -23.92 5.20 -9.45
C HIS A 43 -23.79 6.02 -10.75
N ALA A 44 -22.93 7.04 -10.76
CA ALA A 44 -22.79 7.96 -11.89
C ALA A 44 -21.59 7.64 -12.79
N ALA A 45 -20.53 7.02 -12.26
CA ALA A 45 -19.28 6.80 -12.99
C ALA A 45 -18.42 5.70 -12.37
N ARG A 46 -17.40 5.27 -13.11
CA ARG A 46 -16.30 4.47 -12.57
C ARG A 46 -15.06 5.33 -12.46
N TRP A 47 -14.47 5.34 -11.27
CA TRP A 47 -13.22 6.02 -10.99
C TRP A 47 -12.08 5.01 -10.99
N ARG A 48 -10.94 5.39 -11.55
CA ARG A 48 -9.72 4.59 -11.54
C ARG A 48 -8.55 5.46 -11.15
N TRP A 49 -7.93 5.14 -10.02
CA TRP A 49 -6.67 5.75 -9.60
C TRP A 49 -5.54 4.76 -9.84
N THR A 50 -4.49 5.19 -10.54
CA THR A 50 -3.31 4.35 -10.79
C THR A 50 -2.14 4.91 -10.01
N ALA A 51 -1.57 4.10 -9.12
CA ALA A 51 -0.34 4.37 -8.42
C ALA A 51 0.83 3.80 -9.21
N TYR A 52 1.85 4.62 -9.45
CA TYR A 52 3.09 4.21 -10.12
C TYR A 52 4.25 4.24 -9.11
N PRO A 53 5.16 3.25 -9.13
CA PRO A 53 6.38 3.35 -8.36
C PRO A 53 7.28 4.45 -8.96
N VAL A 54 7.57 5.48 -8.18
CA VAL A 54 8.56 6.51 -8.57
C VAL A 54 10.01 6.05 -8.33
N SER A 55 10.16 5.00 -7.51
CA SER A 55 11.39 4.28 -7.24
C SER A 55 11.04 2.84 -6.83
N VAL A 56 12.00 1.93 -6.97
CA VAL A 56 11.84 0.57 -6.44
C VAL A 56 11.78 0.68 -4.92
N LEU A 57 10.61 0.44 -4.35
CA LEU A 57 10.47 0.36 -2.90
C LEU A 57 11.37 -0.78 -2.40
N PRO A 58 12.12 -0.58 -1.31
CA PRO A 58 12.90 -1.67 -0.73
C PRO A 58 11.98 -2.85 -0.47
N GLY A 59 12.45 -4.04 -0.87
CA GLY A 59 11.76 -5.29 -0.62
C GLY A 59 11.46 -5.46 0.88
N PRO A 60 10.49 -6.30 1.25
CA PRO A 60 10.22 -6.57 2.65
C PRO A 60 11.53 -7.01 3.32
N LEU A 61 11.94 -6.27 4.36
CA LEU A 61 13.12 -6.62 5.14
C LEU A 61 12.89 -8.04 5.68
N PRO A 62 13.79 -9.00 5.44
CA PRO A 62 13.69 -10.28 6.10
C PRO A 62 13.79 -10.03 7.62
N LEU A 63 12.70 -10.34 8.33
CA LEU A 63 12.62 -10.31 9.81
C LEU A 63 13.75 -11.10 10.50
N CYS A 64 14.49 -11.92 9.74
CA CYS A 64 15.61 -12.72 10.21
C CYS A 64 16.81 -11.91 10.73
N HIS A 65 16.97 -10.63 10.39
CA HIS A 65 18.16 -9.88 10.80
C HIS A 65 18.08 -9.22 12.18
N LEU A 66 16.90 -9.19 12.81
CA LEU A 66 16.69 -8.50 14.10
C LEU A 66 16.81 -9.43 15.32
N LEU A 67 16.99 -10.74 15.13
CA LEU A 67 17.12 -11.72 16.21
C LEU A 67 18.55 -12.17 16.50
N ASN A 68 19.57 -11.63 15.82
CA ASN A 68 20.93 -12.17 15.90
C ASN A 68 21.96 -11.28 16.62
N GLU A 69 21.53 -10.21 17.30
CA GLU A 69 22.41 -9.36 18.13
C GLU A 69 22.30 -9.73 19.62
N HIS A 70 22.66 -10.96 19.96
CA HIS A 70 23.13 -11.26 21.31
C HIS A 70 24.59 -11.70 21.23
N PRO A 71 25.57 -10.79 21.47
CA PRO A 71 26.94 -11.19 21.61
C PRO A 71 27.11 -11.96 22.92
N VAL A 72 27.80 -13.08 22.78
CA VAL A 72 28.36 -13.93 23.83
C VAL A 72 28.84 -13.14 25.05
N GLY A 73 28.18 -13.33 26.18
CA GLY A 73 28.72 -12.97 27.50
C GLY A 73 29.49 -14.16 28.06
N SER A 74 30.77 -14.30 27.68
CA SER A 74 31.77 -14.94 28.55
C SER A 74 32.20 -13.94 29.63
N HIS A 75 32.85 -14.44 30.69
CA HIS A 75 33.24 -13.78 31.96
C HIS A 75 32.17 -13.92 33.06
N ALA A 76 32.39 -14.55 34.21
CA ALA A 76 33.60 -15.09 34.84
C ALA A 76 33.22 -16.22 35.81
#